data_AF-A0A7U9KXC3-F1
#
_entry.id   AF-A0A7U9KXC3-F1
#
_cell.length_a   1.000
_cell.length_b   1.000
_cell.length_c   1.000
_cell.angle_alpha   90.00
_cell.angle_beta   90.00
_cell.angle_gamma   90.00
#
_symmetry.space_group_name_H-M   'P 1'
#
loop_
_entity.id
_entity.type
_entity.pdbx_description
1 polymer ?
#
loop_
_entity_poly.entity_id
_entity_poly.type
_entity_poly.pdbx_seq_one_letter_code
_entity_poly.pdbx_strand_id
1 'polypeptide(L)'
;MSRSLRRGVLAATVLTLSIATLSACGAGNDAQTLQVKPDNAATSVGDLKIQNASVVTQPEPDAEGPAVVTATVFNNGSKDQTLESIKVNGTNKEAKLSPAKGSGAIVVPAGGSVVIGGKDNASAVLDSGRGAVKNGDAQSVTFDFSAAGKVTLRAFVVPAKSYFKDFGPSEVPSPSGSGRPSGSPSASGSPSGKPTPSGSADAGENASPSNGASQSPEAGR
;
A
#
# COMPACT_ATOMS: atom_id res chain seq x y z
N MET A 1 -66.42 16.01 -36.03
CA MET A 1 -65.10 15.69 -35.43
C MET A 1 -64.89 14.18 -35.44
N SER A 2 -63.97 13.69 -36.27
CA SER A 2 -63.76 12.25 -36.50
C SER A 2 -63.47 11.45 -35.22
N ARG A 3 -64.23 10.36 -35.01
CA ARG A 3 -64.06 9.44 -33.88
C ARG A 3 -62.66 8.82 -33.80
N SER A 4 -61.92 8.77 -34.90
CA SER A 4 -60.54 8.31 -34.99
C SER A 4 -59.55 9.24 -34.28
N LEU A 5 -59.68 10.57 -34.41
CA LEU A 5 -58.82 11.53 -33.71
C LEU A 5 -59.01 11.44 -32.19
N ARG A 6 -60.24 11.27 -31.72
CA ARG A 6 -60.54 11.15 -30.27
C ARG A 6 -59.95 9.87 -29.66
N ARG A 7 -59.92 8.77 -30.41
CA ARG A 7 -59.32 7.50 -29.98
C ARG A 7 -57.78 7.54 -30.00
N GLY A 8 -57.19 8.22 -30.99
CA GLY A 8 -55.74 8.41 -31.07
C GLY A 8 -55.18 9.23 -29.90
N VAL A 9 -55.87 10.31 -29.50
CA VAL A 9 -55.46 11.14 -28.35
C VAL A 9 -55.52 10.35 -27.04
N LEU A 10 -56.58 9.56 -26.81
CA LEU A 10 -56.70 8.74 -25.60
C LEU A 10 -55.60 7.68 -25.48
N ALA A 11 -55.26 7.00 -26.59
CA ALA A 11 -54.18 6.02 -26.60
C ALA A 11 -52.80 6.67 -26.32
N ALA A 12 -52.54 7.85 -26.89
CA ALA A 12 -51.31 8.59 -26.65
C ALA A 12 -51.17 9.04 -25.19
N THR A 13 -52.27 9.47 -24.55
CA THR A 13 -52.24 9.86 -23.13
C THR A 13 -51.97 8.71 -22.18
N VAL A 14 -52.49 7.50 -22.46
CA VAL A 14 -52.22 6.32 -21.61
C VAL A 14 -50.74 5.93 -21.69
N LEU A 15 -50.18 5.86 -22.90
CA LEU A 15 -48.77 5.51 -23.10
C LEU A 15 -47.81 6.52 -22.45
N THR A 16 -48.09 7.82 -22.58
CA THR A 16 -47.25 8.87 -21.98
C THR A 16 -47.33 8.89 -20.45
N LEU A 17 -48.51 8.66 -19.87
CA LEU A 17 -48.68 8.57 -18.42
C LEU A 17 -48.01 7.32 -17.82
N SER A 18 -48.04 6.18 -18.54
CA SER A 18 -47.36 4.95 -18.12
C SER A 18 -45.84 5.08 -18.07
N ILE A 19 -45.23 5.84 -19.00
CA ILE A 19 -43.78 6.06 -19.00
C ILE A 19 -43.36 6.97 -17.83
N ALA A 20 -44.15 8.01 -17.56
CA ALA A 20 -43.88 8.95 -16.47
C ALA A 20 -43.96 8.31 -15.08
N THR A 21 -44.96 7.45 -14.83
CA THR A 21 -45.09 6.76 -13.53
C THR A 21 -44.03 5.68 -13.31
N LEU A 22 -43.54 5.03 -14.38
CA LEU A 22 -42.50 4.00 -14.28
C LEU A 22 -41.09 4.57 -14.07
N SER A 23 -40.80 5.76 -14.60
CA SER A 23 -39.50 6.43 -14.44
C SER A 23 -39.38 7.24 -13.15
N ALA A 24 -40.50 7.55 -12.48
CA ALA A 24 -40.51 8.27 -11.20
C ALA A 24 -39.84 7.49 -10.04
N CYS A 25 -39.80 6.15 -10.09
CA CYS A 25 -39.14 5.34 -9.05
C CYS A 25 -37.60 5.40 -9.12
N GLY A 26 -37.03 5.81 -10.26
CA GLY A 26 -35.58 5.89 -10.48
C GLY A 26 -34.95 7.25 -10.23
N ALA A 27 -35.74 8.31 -9.99
CA ALA A 27 -35.27 9.70 -9.90
C ALA A 27 -35.64 10.39 -8.57
N GLY A 28 -36.05 9.63 -7.56
CA GLY A 28 -36.36 10.14 -6.22
C GLY A 28 -35.12 10.33 -5.34
N ASN A 29 -35.34 10.78 -4.10
CA ASN A 29 -34.29 10.97 -3.10
C ASN A 29 -33.54 9.67 -2.74
N ASP A 30 -34.14 8.51 -3.04
CA ASP A 30 -33.58 7.17 -2.84
C ASP A 30 -33.19 6.47 -4.16
N ALA A 31 -32.99 7.27 -5.23
CA ALA A 31 -32.54 6.74 -6.51
C ALA A 31 -31.26 5.89 -6.34
N GLN A 32 -31.24 4.72 -6.96
CA GLN A 32 -30.07 3.83 -6.93
C GLN A 32 -28.80 4.51 -7.47
N THR A 33 -28.94 5.51 -8.35
CA THR A 33 -27.83 6.33 -8.86
C THR A 33 -27.17 7.19 -7.78
N LEU A 34 -27.89 7.59 -6.73
CA LEU A 34 -27.34 8.33 -5.59
C LEU A 34 -26.56 7.44 -4.61
N GLN A 35 -26.75 6.12 -4.71
CA GLN A 35 -26.09 5.14 -3.84
C GLN A 35 -24.74 4.66 -4.38
N VAL A 36 -24.43 4.99 -5.64
CA VAL A 36 -23.13 4.70 -6.27
C VAL A 36 -22.06 5.49 -5.55
N LYS A 37 -21.09 4.77 -4.97
CA LYS A 37 -19.96 5.37 -4.27
C LYS A 37 -18.73 5.39 -5.18
N PRO A 38 -17.82 6.36 -5.00
CA PRO A 38 -16.51 6.31 -5.63
C PRO A 38 -15.79 5.00 -5.27
N ASP A 39 -15.02 4.47 -6.21
CA ASP A 39 -14.25 3.24 -6.01
C ASP A 39 -13.16 3.43 -4.95
N ASN A 40 -12.52 4.60 -4.94
CA ASN A 40 -11.50 4.94 -3.95
C ASN A 40 -12.11 5.61 -2.72
N ALA A 41 -11.41 5.46 -1.60
CA ALA A 41 -11.90 5.89 -0.31
C ALA A 41 -12.20 7.40 -0.28
N ALA A 42 -13.38 7.73 0.24
CA ALA A 42 -13.85 9.09 0.40
C ALA A 42 -14.59 9.26 1.74
N THR A 43 -14.49 10.45 2.32
CA THR A 43 -15.23 10.82 3.53
C THR A 43 -15.47 12.33 3.58
N SER A 44 -16.40 12.76 4.41
CA SER A 44 -16.72 14.17 4.66
C SER A 44 -16.84 14.41 6.16
N VAL A 45 -16.30 15.53 6.65
CA VAL A 45 -16.36 15.96 8.04
C VAL A 45 -16.51 17.47 8.10
N GLY A 46 -17.68 17.93 8.54
CA GLY A 46 -18.06 19.34 8.39
C GLY A 46 -17.89 19.78 6.94
N ASP A 47 -17.12 20.83 6.74
CA ASP A 47 -16.86 21.41 5.41
C ASP A 47 -15.71 20.74 4.63
N LEU A 48 -14.97 19.81 5.25
CA LEU A 48 -13.88 19.10 4.58
C LEU A 48 -14.40 17.84 3.89
N LYS A 49 -13.91 17.59 2.67
CA LYS A 49 -14.11 16.35 1.93
C LYS A 49 -12.77 15.78 1.50
N ILE A 50 -12.51 14.54 1.87
CA ILE A 50 -11.35 13.78 1.38
C ILE A 50 -11.87 12.82 0.32
N GLN A 51 -11.26 12.83 -0.86
CA GLN A 51 -11.65 11.98 -1.98
C GLN A 51 -10.43 11.31 -2.60
N ASN A 52 -10.67 10.18 -3.26
CA ASN A 52 -9.66 9.43 -4.00
C ASN A 52 -8.44 9.06 -3.15
N ALA A 53 -8.67 8.66 -1.90
CA ALA A 53 -7.59 8.30 -0.99
C ALA A 53 -7.06 6.88 -1.27
N SER A 54 -5.75 6.74 -1.39
CA SER A 54 -5.06 5.46 -1.61
C SER A 54 -3.67 5.47 -0.99
N VAL A 55 -3.14 4.29 -0.67
CA VAL A 55 -1.74 4.11 -0.28
C VAL A 55 -1.04 3.42 -1.45
N VAL A 56 -0.13 4.12 -2.11
CA VAL A 56 0.58 3.64 -3.29
C VAL A 56 1.95 3.10 -2.87
N THR A 57 2.17 1.81 -3.09
CA THR A 57 3.43 1.13 -2.78
C THR A 57 4.33 1.03 -4.00
N GLN A 58 5.49 0.41 -3.82
CA GLN A 58 6.41 0.10 -4.91
C GLN A 58 5.74 -0.75 -6.02
N PRO A 59 6.15 -0.59 -7.29
CA PRO A 59 5.52 -1.26 -8.42
C PRO A 59 5.66 -2.79 -8.34
N GLU A 60 6.84 -3.29 -8.01
CA GLU A 60 7.09 -4.71 -7.83
C GLU A 60 6.57 -5.17 -6.47
N PRO A 61 5.88 -6.31 -6.39
CA PRO A 61 5.42 -6.84 -5.12
C PRO A 61 6.59 -7.10 -4.18
N ASP A 62 7.79 -7.39 -4.73
CA ASP A 62 9.05 -7.71 -4.06
C ASP A 62 10.00 -6.54 -3.78
N ALA A 63 9.62 -5.34 -4.20
CA ALA A 63 10.44 -4.15 -4.03
C ALA A 63 10.32 -3.55 -2.63
N GLU A 64 11.42 -3.48 -1.90
CA GLU A 64 11.50 -2.69 -0.66
C GLU A 64 11.62 -1.21 -1.00
N GLY A 65 10.87 -0.37 -0.29
CA GLY A 65 10.94 1.07 -0.49
C GLY A 65 9.83 1.82 0.22
N PRO A 66 9.80 3.16 0.07
CA PRO A 66 8.73 3.97 0.61
C PRO A 66 7.38 3.63 -0.03
N ALA A 67 6.31 4.00 0.65
CA ALA A 67 4.97 4.11 0.09
C ALA A 67 4.55 5.59 0.13
N VAL A 68 3.54 5.98 -0.63
CA VAL A 68 3.00 7.34 -0.62
C VAL A 68 1.50 7.32 -0.41
N VAL A 69 0.98 8.30 0.32
CA VAL A 69 -0.47 8.49 0.45
C VAL A 69 -0.92 9.49 -0.61
N THR A 70 -1.90 9.10 -1.42
CA THR A 70 -2.54 9.98 -2.40
C THR A 70 -3.93 10.34 -1.91
N ALA A 71 -4.35 11.59 -2.09
CA ALA A 71 -5.72 12.04 -1.83
C ALA A 71 -5.96 13.41 -2.46
N THR A 72 -7.22 13.78 -2.67
CA THR A 72 -7.61 15.17 -2.88
C THR A 72 -8.45 15.63 -1.70
N VAL A 73 -8.06 16.75 -1.09
CA VAL A 73 -8.79 17.35 0.02
C VAL A 73 -9.45 18.62 -0.48
N PHE A 74 -10.77 18.69 -0.35
CA PHE A 74 -11.58 19.87 -0.64
C PHE A 74 -12.02 20.52 0.66
N ASN A 75 -11.98 21.85 0.69
CA ASN A 75 -12.45 22.64 1.81
C ASN A 75 -13.58 23.56 1.33
N ASN A 76 -14.81 23.17 1.64
CA ASN A 76 -16.01 23.94 1.32
C ASN A 76 -16.28 25.06 2.35
N GLY A 77 -15.41 25.20 3.36
CA GLY A 77 -15.56 26.15 4.45
C GLY A 77 -15.05 27.54 4.09
N SER A 78 -15.24 28.48 5.01
CA SER A 78 -14.84 29.88 4.87
C SER A 78 -13.45 30.20 5.45
N LYS A 79 -12.74 29.21 5.99
CA LYS A 79 -11.41 29.36 6.58
C LYS A 79 -10.47 28.29 6.06
N ASP A 80 -9.20 28.66 5.90
CA ASP A 80 -8.14 27.72 5.53
C ASP A 80 -7.98 26.62 6.59
N GLN A 81 -7.61 25.43 6.13
CA GLN A 81 -7.24 24.31 7.00
C GLN A 81 -5.80 23.93 6.72
N THR A 82 -5.01 23.68 7.76
CA THR A 82 -3.66 23.14 7.59
C THR A 82 -3.70 21.64 7.82
N LEU A 83 -3.11 20.87 6.90
CA LEU A 83 -2.84 19.45 7.11
C LEU A 83 -1.58 19.30 7.96
N GLU A 84 -1.75 18.80 9.17
CA GLU A 84 -0.68 18.70 10.17
C GLU A 84 0.04 17.36 10.11
N SER A 85 -0.70 16.26 9.95
CA SER A 85 -0.10 14.93 9.83
C SER A 85 -0.97 13.97 9.02
N ILE A 86 -0.34 12.93 8.47
CA ILE A 86 -1.02 11.75 7.92
C ILE A 86 -0.41 10.52 8.59
N LYS A 87 -1.27 9.66 9.15
CA LYS A 87 -0.89 8.39 9.76
C LYS A 87 -1.52 7.23 9.02
N VAL A 88 -0.74 6.18 8.78
CA VAL A 88 -1.26 4.92 8.24
C VAL A 88 -1.09 3.84 9.30
N ASN A 89 -2.21 3.23 9.70
CA ASN A 89 -2.19 2.17 10.69
C ASN A 89 -1.29 1.00 10.22
N GLY A 90 -0.64 0.31 11.15
CA GLY A 90 0.36 -0.72 10.85
C GLY A 90 1.77 -0.19 10.55
N THR A 91 1.96 1.11 10.24
CA THR A 91 3.29 1.68 9.98
C THR A 91 3.98 2.24 11.22
N ASN A 92 3.25 2.48 12.32
CA ASN A 92 3.71 3.20 13.54
C ASN A 92 4.43 4.53 13.26
N LYS A 93 4.32 5.06 12.04
CA LYS A 93 5.04 6.23 11.56
C LYS A 93 4.09 7.21 10.90
N GLU A 94 4.43 8.49 11.00
CA GLU A 94 3.77 9.56 10.27
C GLU A 94 4.37 9.68 8.88
N ALA A 95 3.54 10.01 7.90
CA ALA A 95 4.02 10.34 6.57
C ALA A 95 4.77 11.68 6.62
N LYS A 96 5.92 11.73 5.95
CA LYS A 96 6.65 12.97 5.71
C LYS A 96 5.89 13.82 4.72
N LEU A 97 5.37 14.95 5.21
CA LEU A 97 4.63 15.92 4.41
C LEU A 97 5.58 16.92 3.75
N SER A 98 5.34 17.25 2.48
CA SER A 98 6.02 18.36 1.80
C SER A 98 5.05 19.10 0.89
N PRO A 99 5.06 20.44 0.88
CA PRO A 99 4.19 21.23 0.01
C PRO A 99 4.62 21.11 -1.45
N ALA A 100 3.70 21.39 -2.37
CA ALA A 100 3.97 21.34 -3.81
C ALA A 100 5.08 22.30 -4.27
N LYS A 101 5.18 23.46 -3.60
CA LYS A 101 6.17 24.50 -3.89
C LYS A 101 6.67 25.13 -2.59
N GLY A 102 7.95 25.48 -2.58
CA GLY A 102 8.59 26.16 -1.46
C GLY A 102 8.72 25.26 -0.22
N SER A 103 8.73 25.90 0.94
CA SER A 103 8.83 25.26 2.25
C SER A 103 7.66 25.68 3.12
N GLY A 104 7.15 24.78 3.96
CA GLY A 104 6.09 25.09 4.92
C GLY A 104 5.03 24.00 5.00
N ALA A 105 3.90 24.36 5.58
CA ALA A 105 2.79 23.46 5.79
C ALA A 105 1.95 23.28 4.51
N ILE A 106 1.20 22.18 4.44
CA ILE A 106 0.23 21.93 3.37
C ILE A 106 -1.09 22.58 3.79
N VAL A 107 -1.47 23.67 3.11
CA VAL A 107 -2.70 24.42 3.41
C VAL A 107 -3.78 24.10 2.38
N VAL A 108 -4.95 23.68 2.86
CA VAL A 108 -6.17 23.51 2.06
C VAL A 108 -6.98 24.82 2.12
N PRO A 109 -6.98 25.63 1.05
CA PRO A 109 -7.57 26.96 1.08
C PRO A 109 -9.09 26.91 1.22
N ALA A 110 -9.68 27.91 1.88
CA ALA A 110 -11.12 28.11 1.95
C ALA A 110 -11.75 28.14 0.55
N GLY A 111 -12.83 27.38 0.35
CA GLY A 111 -13.50 27.24 -0.94
C GLY A 111 -12.67 26.55 -2.03
N GLY A 112 -11.52 25.95 -1.69
CA GLY A 112 -10.60 25.37 -2.65
C GLY A 112 -10.20 23.93 -2.31
N SER A 113 -9.09 23.48 -2.88
CA SER A 113 -8.60 22.11 -2.71
C SER A 113 -7.08 21.99 -2.79
N VAL A 114 -6.58 20.88 -2.29
CA VAL A 114 -5.19 20.44 -2.44
C VAL A 114 -5.17 18.99 -2.90
N VAL A 115 -4.31 18.73 -3.88
CA VAL A 115 -3.97 17.36 -4.31
C VAL A 115 -2.69 16.93 -3.59
N ILE A 116 -2.73 15.72 -3.04
CA ILE A 116 -1.63 15.06 -2.36
C ILE A 116 -1.24 13.83 -3.20
N GLY A 117 0.04 13.73 -3.52
CA GLY A 117 0.62 12.69 -4.35
C GLY A 117 0.63 13.04 -5.84
N GLY A 118 1.49 12.34 -6.58
CA GLY A 118 1.77 12.63 -7.98
C GLY A 118 2.76 13.77 -8.19
N LYS A 119 3.21 13.90 -9.43
CA LYS A 119 4.21 14.90 -9.83
C LYS A 119 3.69 16.33 -9.61
N ASP A 120 4.56 17.20 -9.10
CA ASP A 120 4.35 18.65 -8.88
C ASP A 120 3.23 19.00 -7.86
N ASN A 121 2.75 18.02 -7.09
CA ASN A 121 1.76 18.19 -6.02
C ASN A 121 2.42 18.12 -4.63
N ALA A 122 1.64 18.37 -3.58
CA ALA A 122 2.09 18.11 -2.21
C ALA A 122 2.35 16.60 -2.03
N SER A 123 3.36 16.21 -1.26
CA SER A 123 3.72 14.80 -1.07
C SER A 123 3.49 14.35 0.37
N ALA A 124 3.09 13.09 0.53
CA ALA A 124 3.00 12.40 1.81
C ALA A 124 3.70 11.05 1.71
N VAL A 125 4.97 10.99 2.13
CA VAL A 125 5.84 9.82 1.94
C VAL A 125 5.96 9.03 3.25
N LEU A 126 5.77 7.72 3.18
CA LEU A 126 5.94 6.77 4.28
C LEU A 126 7.26 6.01 4.05
N ASP A 127 8.25 6.21 4.93
CA ASP A 127 9.58 5.57 4.84
C ASP A 127 9.57 4.04 5.00
N SER A 128 8.42 3.41 5.25
CA SER A 128 8.32 1.97 5.54
C SER A 128 7.11 1.36 4.85
N GLY A 129 7.14 1.28 3.52
CA GLY A 129 6.00 0.82 2.72
C GLY A 129 5.70 -0.67 2.90
N ARG A 130 6.71 -1.54 2.86
CA ARG A 130 6.46 -2.99 2.70
C ARG A 130 6.24 -3.78 3.98
N GLY A 131 6.83 -3.35 5.09
CA GLY A 131 6.65 -4.02 6.40
C GLY A 131 5.28 -3.79 7.03
N ALA A 132 4.57 -2.75 6.56
CA ALA A 132 3.41 -2.20 7.26
C ALA A 132 2.12 -2.20 6.43
N VAL A 133 2.21 -2.15 5.08
CA VAL A 133 1.05 -2.15 4.21
C VAL A 133 1.22 -3.15 3.05
N LYS A 134 0.18 -3.93 2.75
CA LYS A 134 0.21 -5.00 1.74
C LYS A 134 -0.71 -4.65 0.57
N ASN A 135 -0.26 -4.87 -0.66
CA ASN A 135 -1.09 -4.64 -1.86
C ASN A 135 -2.38 -5.47 -1.81
N GLY A 136 -3.50 -4.84 -2.19
CA GLY A 136 -4.84 -5.42 -2.13
C GLY A 136 -5.54 -5.29 -0.76
N ASP A 137 -4.84 -4.80 0.26
CA ASP A 137 -5.41 -4.52 1.58
C ASP A 137 -6.12 -3.16 1.62
N ALA A 138 -6.92 -2.93 2.66
CA ALA A 138 -7.56 -1.66 2.96
C ALA A 138 -7.06 -1.13 4.32
N GLN A 139 -6.21 -0.11 4.28
CA GLN A 139 -5.52 0.42 5.44
C GLN A 139 -6.21 1.64 6.03
N SER A 140 -6.25 1.72 7.36
CA SER A 140 -6.80 2.88 8.05
C SER A 140 -5.81 4.04 7.95
N VAL A 141 -6.23 5.11 7.29
CA VAL A 141 -5.46 6.34 7.13
C VAL A 141 -6.15 7.45 7.91
N THR A 142 -5.38 8.18 8.72
CA THR A 142 -5.87 9.31 9.51
C THR A 142 -5.17 10.58 9.07
N PHE A 143 -5.96 11.56 8.63
CA PHE A 143 -5.53 12.91 8.30
C PHE A 143 -5.83 13.80 9.51
N ASP A 144 -4.86 14.57 9.98
CA ASP A 144 -5.03 15.52 11.08
C ASP A 144 -5.03 16.95 10.54
N PHE A 145 -6.11 17.69 10.77
CA PHE A 145 -6.28 19.06 10.31
C PHE A 145 -6.39 20.03 11.48
N SER A 146 -5.85 21.24 11.28
CA SER A 146 -5.71 22.26 12.33
C SER A 146 -7.01 22.61 13.08
N ALA A 147 -8.17 22.60 12.43
CA ALA A 147 -9.45 22.89 13.09
C ALA A 147 -10.49 21.78 12.93
N ALA A 148 -10.47 21.01 11.84
CA ALA A 148 -11.36 19.86 11.69
C ALA A 148 -10.91 18.64 12.53
N GLY A 149 -9.68 18.63 13.03
CA GLY A 149 -9.10 17.54 13.80
C GLY A 149 -8.86 16.29 12.95
N LYS A 150 -8.91 15.13 13.63
CA LYS A 150 -8.57 13.83 13.04
C LYS A 150 -9.72 13.24 12.23
N VAL A 151 -9.44 12.96 10.97
CA VAL A 151 -10.37 12.37 10.01
C VAL A 151 -9.79 11.04 9.55
N THR A 152 -10.51 9.95 9.84
CA THR A 152 -10.05 8.59 9.52
C THR A 152 -10.91 7.97 8.44
N LEU A 153 -10.28 7.33 7.46
CA LEU A 153 -10.92 6.53 6.42
C LEU A 153 -10.08 5.30 6.08
N ARG A 154 -10.69 4.29 5.44
CA ARG A 154 -9.98 3.11 4.96
C ARG A 154 -9.63 3.26 3.49
N ALA A 155 -8.35 3.37 3.17
CA ALA A 155 -7.85 3.54 1.81
C ALA A 155 -7.25 2.24 1.28
N PHE A 156 -7.48 1.95 -0.01
CA PHE A 156 -6.88 0.78 -0.65
C PHE A 156 -5.36 0.94 -0.80
N VAL A 157 -4.66 -0.17 -0.62
CA VAL A 157 -3.22 -0.27 -0.86
C VAL A 157 -2.99 -0.84 -2.25
N VAL A 158 -2.41 -0.04 -3.13
CA VAL A 158 -2.23 -0.35 -4.54
C VAL A 158 -0.76 -0.22 -4.94
N PRO A 159 -0.23 -1.07 -5.83
CA PRO A 159 1.11 -0.86 -6.38
C PRO A 159 1.14 0.34 -7.32
N ALA A 160 2.29 1.01 -7.44
CA ALA A 160 2.58 2.05 -8.44
C ALA A 160 2.63 1.49 -9.89
N LYS A 161 1.57 0.84 -10.33
CA LYS A 161 1.39 0.22 -11.65
C LYS A 161 0.15 0.77 -12.33
N SER A 162 0.12 0.63 -13.66
CA SER A 162 -1.03 1.07 -14.47
C SER A 162 -1.40 2.53 -14.14
N TYR A 163 -2.64 2.79 -13.71
CA TYR A 163 -3.16 4.11 -13.34
C TYR A 163 -2.39 4.82 -12.22
N PHE A 164 -1.67 4.09 -11.37
CA PHE A 164 -0.92 4.65 -10.23
C PHE A 164 0.57 4.85 -10.50
N LYS A 165 1.03 4.60 -11.74
CA LYS A 165 2.45 4.69 -12.10
C LYS A 165 3.06 6.07 -11.77
N ASP A 166 2.34 7.14 -12.07
CA ASP A 166 2.82 8.51 -11.89
C ASP A 166 2.51 9.07 -10.49
N PHE A 167 1.83 8.28 -9.66
CA PHE A 167 1.45 8.62 -8.29
C PHE A 167 2.22 7.81 -7.25
N GLY A 168 3.13 6.94 -7.70
CA GLY A 168 3.96 6.12 -6.84
C GLY A 168 5.12 6.88 -6.21
N PRO A 169 5.81 6.23 -5.25
CA PRO A 169 7.05 6.75 -4.69
C PRO A 169 8.11 6.94 -5.80
N SER A 170 8.80 8.08 -5.78
CA SER A 170 9.84 8.39 -6.78
C SER A 170 11.22 7.79 -6.44
N GLU A 171 11.40 7.30 -5.22
CA GLU A 171 12.63 6.61 -4.81
C GLU A 171 12.66 5.20 -5.39
N VAL A 172 13.78 4.86 -6.01
CA VAL A 172 14.00 3.52 -6.56
C VAL A 172 13.96 2.49 -5.44
N PRO A 173 13.16 1.42 -5.59
CA PRO A 173 13.13 0.38 -4.59
C PRO A 173 14.49 -0.29 -4.46
N SER A 174 14.90 -0.55 -3.23
CA SER A 174 16.11 -1.29 -2.97
C SER A 174 15.85 -2.76 -3.30
N PRO A 175 16.69 -3.43 -4.10
CA PRO A 175 16.51 -4.86 -4.35
C PRO A 175 16.65 -5.59 -3.02
N SER A 176 15.61 -6.31 -2.57
CA SER A 176 15.71 -7.23 -1.44
C SER A 176 16.90 -8.15 -1.69
N GLY A 177 17.78 -8.25 -0.69
CA GLY A 177 19.12 -8.83 -0.82
C GLY A 177 19.14 -10.14 -1.60
N SER A 178 19.61 -10.07 -2.85
CA SER A 178 20.26 -11.22 -3.46
C SER A 178 21.59 -11.36 -2.73
N GLY A 179 21.67 -12.32 -1.82
CA GLY A 179 22.93 -12.72 -1.20
C GLY A 179 23.93 -13.03 -2.31
N ARG A 180 24.82 -12.09 -2.59
CA ARG A 180 25.99 -12.33 -3.43
C ARG A 180 26.81 -13.39 -2.69
N PRO A 181 27.16 -14.53 -3.30
CA PRO A 181 28.10 -15.45 -2.66
C PRO A 181 29.44 -14.73 -2.53
N SER A 182 29.73 -14.22 -1.33
CA SER A 182 31.08 -13.80 -0.96
C SER A 182 31.88 -15.07 -0.72
N GLY A 183 32.45 -15.60 -1.79
CA GLY A 183 33.37 -16.74 -1.76
C GLY A 183 34.36 -16.62 -2.90
N SER A 184 35.24 -15.61 -2.85
CA SER A 184 36.47 -15.65 -3.63
C SER A 184 37.40 -16.67 -2.99
N PRO A 185 37.89 -17.70 -3.70
CA PRO A 185 38.88 -18.61 -3.15
C PRO A 185 40.21 -17.86 -3.06
N SER A 186 40.68 -17.57 -1.85
CA SER A 186 42.04 -17.08 -1.66
C SER A 186 42.98 -18.29 -1.69
N ALA A 187 43.50 -18.61 -2.88
CA ALA A 187 44.65 -19.47 -3.05
C ALA A 187 45.91 -18.61 -2.89
N SER A 188 46.62 -18.75 -1.78
CA SER A 188 48.05 -18.41 -1.70
C SER A 188 48.69 -19.08 -0.48
N GLY A 189 49.27 -20.25 -0.71
CA GLY A 189 50.25 -20.89 0.17
C GLY A 189 51.37 -21.39 -0.72
N SER A 190 52.36 -20.54 -1.00
CA SER A 190 53.55 -20.93 -1.75
C SER A 190 54.53 -21.69 -0.84
N PRO A 191 55.13 -22.81 -1.29
CA PRO A 191 55.95 -23.70 -0.48
C PRO A 191 57.42 -23.27 -0.50
N SER A 192 58.14 -23.42 0.62
CA SER A 192 59.61 -23.45 0.59
C SER A 192 60.16 -24.20 1.80
N GLY A 193 60.87 -25.30 1.52
CA GLY A 193 61.57 -26.13 2.50
C GLY A 193 61.88 -27.52 1.94
N LYS A 194 62.93 -27.63 1.11
CA LYS A 194 63.53 -28.90 0.62
C LYS A 194 64.72 -29.30 1.55
N PRO A 195 65.34 -30.50 1.46
CA PRO A 195 65.14 -31.62 2.39
C PRO A 195 66.48 -32.20 2.95
N THR A 196 66.39 -33.40 3.55
CA THR A 196 67.40 -34.49 3.70
C THR A 196 67.83 -34.83 5.17
N PRO A 197 68.38 -36.04 5.46
CA PRO A 197 67.61 -37.29 5.63
C PRO A 197 68.10 -38.17 6.81
N SER A 198 67.49 -39.36 6.99
CA SER A 198 68.09 -40.64 7.46
C SER A 198 67.55 -41.26 8.77
N GLY A 199 67.38 -42.60 8.73
CA GLY A 199 67.07 -43.53 9.85
C GLY A 199 65.63 -44.05 9.84
N SER A 200 65.21 -45.07 9.06
CA SER A 200 65.53 -46.51 9.07
C SER A 200 65.07 -47.30 10.32
N ALA A 201 64.40 -48.44 10.04
CA ALA A 201 64.04 -49.60 10.90
C ALA A 201 62.76 -49.45 11.77
N ASP A 202 61.86 -50.43 11.95
CA ASP A 202 61.61 -51.79 11.45
C ASP A 202 60.24 -52.21 12.07
N ALA A 203 59.29 -52.72 11.29
CA ALA A 203 58.62 -54.02 11.39
C ALA A 203 58.00 -54.50 12.74
N GLY A 204 56.86 -55.19 12.63
CA GLY A 204 56.29 -56.11 13.64
C GLY A 204 54.90 -55.70 14.14
N GLU A 205 53.80 -56.10 13.49
CA GLU A 205 53.09 -57.38 13.63
C GLU A 205 52.37 -57.63 14.97
N ASN A 206 51.02 -57.67 14.86
CA ASN A 206 50.14 -58.74 15.33
C ASN A 206 49.84 -58.91 16.85
N ALA A 207 48.57 -58.73 17.24
CA ALA A 207 47.74 -59.78 17.86
C ALA A 207 46.38 -59.24 18.34
N SER A 208 45.32 -59.95 17.96
CA SER A 208 43.95 -59.88 18.46
C SER A 208 43.79 -60.86 19.67
N PRO A 209 42.58 -61.26 20.12
CA PRO A 209 41.65 -60.60 21.05
C PRO A 209 41.32 -61.48 22.30
N SER A 210 40.57 -60.97 23.29
CA SER A 210 39.60 -61.81 24.04
C SER A 210 38.67 -61.03 24.99
N ASN A 211 37.38 -61.09 24.67
CA ASN A 211 36.21 -61.45 25.50
C ASN A 211 35.98 -60.88 26.91
N GLY A 212 34.75 -60.39 27.11
CA GLY A 212 34.08 -60.29 28.42
C GLY A 212 32.73 -59.58 28.35
N ALA A 213 31.65 -60.35 28.14
CA ALA A 213 30.26 -59.89 28.06
C ALA A 213 29.61 -59.67 29.44
N SER A 214 28.70 -58.69 29.58
CA SER A 214 27.28 -58.91 29.96
C SER A 214 26.53 -57.65 30.46
N GLN A 215 25.41 -57.38 29.78
CA GLN A 215 24.05 -57.05 30.25
C GLN A 215 23.70 -55.71 30.94
N SER A 216 22.66 -55.10 30.35
CA SER A 216 21.80 -53.93 30.69
C SER A 216 20.90 -54.14 31.94
N PRO A 217 19.78 -53.39 32.14
CA PRO A 217 19.49 -51.94 32.17
C PRO A 217 18.77 -51.53 33.48
N GLU A 218 18.47 -50.23 33.72
CA GLU A 218 17.29 -49.86 34.53
C GLU A 218 16.63 -48.56 34.07
N ALA A 219 15.30 -48.62 33.97
CA ALA A 219 14.39 -47.53 33.67
C ALA A 219 13.64 -47.15 34.96
N GLY A 220 13.24 -45.88 35.12
CA GLY A 220 12.42 -45.49 36.26
C GLY A 220 11.90 -44.06 36.22
N ARG A 221 10.71 -43.91 35.61
CA ARG A 221 9.62 -42.92 35.81
C ARG A 221 9.89 -41.42 35.68
#